data_AF-A0A9R0Z124-F1
#
_entry.id   AF-A0A9R0Z124-F1
#
_cell.length_a   1.000
_cell.length_b   1.000
_cell.length_c   1.000
_cell.angle_alpha   90.00
_cell.angle_beta   90.00
_cell.angle_gamma   90.00
#
_symmetry.space_group_name_H-M   'P 1'
#
loop_
_entity.id
_entity.type
_entity.pdbx_description
1 polymer ?
#
loop_
_entity_poly.entity_id
_entity_poly.type
_entity_poly.pdbx_seq_one_letter_code
_entity_poly.pdbx_strand_id
1 'polypeptide(L)'
;MVRFGKKLTADQVPEWRGYYINYKLMKKKVKQYGQQLQQGEKDRRRVLKDFSKMLDDQIETIVLFLLEQQGRLASRIEKLGKQRAILAEQPDISAIAELREAYREVGLDLIKLLKFVDLNATGIRKILKKFDKRFSYRFTDYYVSSRSNHPYSQLQQVFKHVGVGAVVGALSRNLADLQERQGSYLSIYDQPASALKDPIIDMINSSVDKLTRSTNFLRFLGQHALIAQEESPSTAGEEEIEDQKYHFVSLMLNLVNTFLYMVNTYIIVPTADDYSVSLGAASTVCGVVIGSMAVAQVFSSVYFSAWSNKSYFKPLVFSSIVLFLGNVCYAMAYDTKSLTVLIVGRLLCGLGSARAVNRRYISDCVPARIRMQASAGFVSASALGMACGPALAGLLQWRFKIYMVTFSQSTLPGWLMAVAWLVYLVWLCISFKEPNRATEADDTQHNRASGQSVDIGQVENGLAQPLLGDSESKQNEDDDDDEEDDSEESAQDSRKPATSIGSAYRLLTPSVKVLPFKLNSGDFD
;
A
#
# COMPACT_ATOMS: atom_id res chain seq x y z
N MET A 1 31.65 -16.44 -7.25
CA MET A 1 30.22 -16.75 -6.99
C MET A 1 30.10 -18.12 -6.32
N VAL A 2 29.96 -18.20 -4.99
CA VAL A 2 29.87 -19.49 -4.28
C VAL A 2 28.56 -20.20 -4.65
N ARG A 3 28.65 -21.44 -5.14
CA ARG A 3 27.48 -22.27 -5.48
C ARG A 3 26.66 -22.46 -4.19
N PHE A 4 25.47 -21.85 -4.09
CA PHE A 4 24.61 -21.89 -2.90
C PHE A 4 24.46 -23.28 -2.27
N GLY A 5 24.41 -24.36 -3.07
CA GLY A 5 24.37 -25.72 -2.53
C GLY A 5 25.58 -26.10 -1.66
N LYS A 6 26.79 -25.62 -1.98
CA LYS A 6 27.99 -25.82 -1.13
C LYS A 6 27.88 -25.01 0.17
N LYS A 7 27.38 -23.77 0.08
CA LYS A 7 27.15 -22.91 1.25
C LYS A 7 26.10 -23.50 2.18
N LEU A 8 25.00 -24.01 1.63
CA LEU A 8 23.94 -24.66 2.41
C LEU A 8 24.51 -25.86 3.18
N THR A 9 25.30 -26.73 2.55
CA THR A 9 25.91 -27.88 3.25
C THR A 9 26.94 -27.47 4.30
N ALA A 10 27.66 -26.37 4.10
CA ALA A 10 28.65 -25.87 5.06
C ALA A 10 28.00 -25.18 6.27
N ASP A 11 26.89 -24.47 6.06
CA ASP A 11 26.23 -23.65 7.09
C ASP A 11 25.16 -24.43 7.88
N GLN A 12 24.88 -25.67 7.49
CA GLN A 12 23.91 -26.58 8.11
C GLN A 12 24.33 -26.98 9.52
N VAL A 13 23.37 -26.98 10.44
CA VAL A 13 23.52 -27.63 11.75
C VAL A 13 23.53 -29.15 11.53
N PRO A 14 24.57 -29.89 11.96
CA PRO A 14 24.72 -31.32 11.67
C PRO A 14 23.53 -32.16 12.14
N GLU A 15 23.01 -31.87 13.33
CA GLU A 15 21.88 -32.56 13.96
C GLU A 15 20.57 -32.39 13.16
N TRP A 16 20.42 -31.25 12.46
CA TRP A 16 19.17 -30.89 11.79
C TRP A 16 19.21 -31.16 10.28
N ARG A 17 20.26 -31.85 9.80
CA ARG A 17 20.53 -32.03 8.37
C ARG A 17 19.34 -32.61 7.57
N GLY A 18 18.55 -33.48 8.19
CA GLY A 18 17.37 -34.11 7.60
C GLY A 18 16.19 -33.15 7.36
N TYR A 19 16.14 -32.03 8.08
CA TYR A 19 15.03 -31.07 8.04
C TYR A 19 15.30 -29.87 7.14
N TYR A 20 16.51 -29.78 6.54
CA TYR A 20 16.79 -28.74 5.54
C TYR A 20 16.25 -29.14 4.18
N ILE A 21 15.81 -28.14 3.40
CA ILE A 21 15.42 -28.33 2.00
C ILE A 21 16.51 -29.09 1.23
N ASN A 22 16.13 -30.19 0.59
CA ASN A 22 17.04 -30.97 -0.23
C ASN A 22 17.29 -30.31 -1.59
N TYR A 23 18.00 -29.19 -1.57
CA TYR A 23 18.22 -28.33 -2.73
C TYR A 23 18.94 -29.07 -3.88
N LYS A 24 19.80 -30.06 -3.56
CA LYS A 24 20.49 -30.88 -4.56
C LYS A 24 19.51 -31.78 -5.31
N LEU A 25 18.62 -32.47 -4.58
CA LEU A 25 17.56 -33.31 -5.16
C LEU A 25 16.61 -32.46 -6.01
N MET A 26 16.10 -31.35 -5.46
CA MET A 26 15.20 -30.45 -6.15
C MET A 26 15.81 -29.93 -7.46
N LYS A 27 17.09 -29.52 -7.43
CA LYS A 27 17.81 -29.09 -8.64
C LYS A 27 17.93 -30.20 -9.68
N LYS A 28 18.14 -31.45 -9.26
CA LYS A 28 18.20 -32.61 -10.17
C LYS A 28 16.84 -32.83 -10.84
N LYS A 29 15.75 -32.76 -10.08
CA LYS A 29 14.37 -32.90 -10.59
C LYS A 29 14.01 -31.81 -11.59
N VAL A 30 14.31 -30.54 -11.29
CA VAL A 30 14.17 -29.43 -12.26
C VAL A 30 14.93 -29.71 -13.56
N LYS A 31 16.11 -30.37 -13.49
CA LYS A 31 16.85 -30.75 -14.69
C LYS A 31 16.18 -31.85 -15.49
N GLN A 32 15.68 -32.88 -14.82
CA GLN A 32 14.99 -34.00 -15.46
C GLN A 32 13.69 -33.54 -16.14
N TYR A 33 12.88 -32.74 -15.47
CA TYR A 33 11.65 -32.19 -16.06
C TYR A 33 11.91 -31.37 -17.32
N GLY A 34 13.01 -30.60 -17.35
CA GLY A 34 13.42 -29.88 -18.57
C GLY A 34 13.78 -30.78 -19.74
N GLN A 35 14.33 -31.98 -19.49
CA GLN A 35 14.65 -32.95 -20.53
C GLN A 35 13.39 -33.66 -21.03
N GLN A 36 12.50 -34.07 -20.11
CA GLN A 36 11.25 -34.77 -20.43
C GLN A 36 10.27 -33.88 -21.22
N LEU A 37 10.24 -32.58 -20.95
CA LEU A 37 9.46 -31.60 -21.72
C LEU A 37 9.99 -31.40 -23.15
N GLN A 38 11.32 -31.46 -23.34
CA GLN A 38 11.93 -31.36 -24.68
C GLN A 38 11.71 -32.62 -25.52
N GLN A 39 11.57 -33.78 -24.87
CA GLN A 39 11.34 -35.08 -25.52
C GLN A 39 9.85 -35.38 -25.75
N GLY A 40 8.93 -34.48 -25.35
CA GLY A 40 7.49 -34.69 -25.48
C GLY A 40 6.92 -35.78 -24.56
N GLU A 41 7.70 -36.33 -23.63
CA GLU A 41 7.31 -37.46 -22.77
C GLU A 41 6.31 -37.09 -21.67
N LYS A 42 6.26 -35.82 -21.25
CA LYS A 42 5.40 -35.38 -20.14
C LYS A 42 4.65 -34.08 -20.45
N ASP A 43 3.35 -34.11 -20.15
CA ASP A 43 2.52 -32.93 -20.10
C ASP A 43 3.05 -31.88 -19.11
N ARG A 44 3.09 -30.64 -19.60
CA ARG A 44 3.44 -29.42 -18.85
C ARG A 44 2.70 -29.30 -17.53
N ARG A 45 1.40 -29.60 -17.48
CA ARG A 45 0.59 -29.55 -16.25
C ARG A 45 1.03 -30.57 -15.21
N ARG A 46 1.43 -31.78 -15.64
CA ARG A 46 1.91 -32.83 -14.75
C ARG A 46 3.23 -32.44 -14.09
N VAL A 47 4.15 -31.83 -14.84
CA VAL A 47 5.42 -31.31 -14.29
C VAL A 47 5.20 -30.25 -13.21
N LEU A 48 4.29 -29.30 -13.44
CA LEU A 48 3.95 -28.27 -12.45
C LEU A 48 3.33 -28.88 -11.19
N LYS A 49 2.41 -29.84 -11.35
CA LYS A 49 1.77 -30.54 -10.22
C LYS A 49 2.79 -31.36 -9.43
N ASP A 50 3.62 -32.14 -10.10
CA ASP A 50 4.65 -32.99 -9.48
C ASP A 50 5.68 -32.14 -8.71
N PHE A 51 6.11 -31.01 -9.29
CA PHE A 51 7.07 -30.13 -8.63
C PHE A 51 6.45 -29.36 -7.47
N SER A 52 5.20 -28.88 -7.60
CA SER A 52 4.46 -28.25 -6.50
C SER A 52 4.34 -29.19 -5.31
N LYS A 53 3.87 -30.42 -5.54
CA LYS A 53 3.73 -31.43 -4.47
C LYS A 53 5.06 -31.69 -3.78
N MET A 54 6.12 -31.90 -4.55
CA MET A 54 7.46 -32.13 -4.01
C MET A 54 7.99 -30.94 -3.18
N LEU A 55 7.66 -29.69 -3.57
CA LEU A 55 8.04 -28.52 -2.81
C LEU A 55 7.19 -28.35 -1.54
N ASP A 56 5.89 -28.64 -1.63
CA ASP A 56 4.96 -28.67 -0.49
C ASP A 56 5.45 -29.69 0.57
N ASP A 57 5.83 -30.92 0.18
CA ASP A 57 6.36 -31.96 1.08
C ASP A 57 7.66 -31.50 1.80
N GLN A 58 8.52 -30.75 1.09
CA GLN A 58 9.74 -30.19 1.69
C GLN A 58 9.43 -29.07 2.68
N ILE A 59 8.47 -28.20 2.37
CA ILE A 59 8.02 -27.13 3.26
C ILE A 59 7.41 -27.74 4.52
N GLU A 60 6.60 -28.78 4.38
CA GLU A 60 5.98 -29.46 5.52
C GLU A 60 7.01 -30.04 6.48
N THR A 61 8.03 -30.72 5.95
CA THR A 61 9.15 -31.23 6.77
C THR A 61 9.84 -30.11 7.56
N ILE A 62 10.05 -28.95 6.93
CA ILE A 62 10.69 -27.78 7.56
C ILE A 62 9.80 -27.20 8.65
N VAL A 63 8.50 -27.10 8.39
CA VAL A 63 7.50 -26.48 9.26
C VAL A 63 7.23 -27.32 10.49
N LEU A 64 7.02 -28.63 10.33
CA LEU A 64 6.82 -29.54 11.47
C LEU A 64 8.03 -29.51 12.41
N PHE A 65 9.24 -29.49 11.86
CA PHE A 65 10.45 -29.35 12.65
C PHE A 65 10.55 -27.99 13.36
N LEU A 66 10.20 -26.90 12.67
CA LEU A 66 10.17 -25.57 13.27
C LEU A 66 9.23 -25.51 14.47
N LEU A 67 8.01 -26.05 14.34
CA LEU A 67 7.02 -26.11 15.42
C LEU A 67 7.53 -26.95 16.60
N GLU A 68 8.16 -28.10 16.33
CA GLU A 68 8.76 -28.93 17.37
C GLU A 68 9.84 -28.18 18.16
N GLN A 69 10.75 -27.47 17.46
CA GLN A 69 11.80 -26.69 18.12
C GLN A 69 11.24 -25.50 18.90
N GLN A 70 10.22 -24.81 18.38
CA GLN A 70 9.52 -23.75 19.11
C GLN A 70 8.89 -24.28 20.40
N GLY A 71 8.23 -25.45 20.36
CA GLY A 71 7.66 -26.10 21.53
C GLY A 71 8.71 -26.48 22.58
N ARG A 72 9.86 -27.01 22.14
CA ARG A 72 10.99 -27.32 23.04
C ARG A 72 11.56 -26.07 23.72
N LEU A 73 11.74 -24.97 22.97
CA LEU A 73 12.20 -23.70 23.52
C LEU A 73 11.17 -23.12 24.52
N ALA A 74 9.88 -23.13 24.17
CA ALA A 74 8.82 -22.66 25.04
C ALA A 74 8.76 -23.45 26.36
N SER A 75 8.83 -24.79 26.29
CA SER A 75 8.84 -25.65 27.48
C SER A 75 10.08 -25.40 28.36
N ARG A 76 11.25 -25.16 27.77
CA ARG A 76 12.45 -24.78 28.53
C ARG A 76 12.26 -23.43 29.23
N ILE A 77 11.75 -22.42 28.53
CA ILE A 77 11.48 -21.10 29.12
C ILE A 77 10.47 -21.20 30.28
N GLU A 78 9.41 -22.01 30.13
CA GLU A 78 8.43 -22.23 31.20
C GLU A 78 9.08 -22.87 32.45
N LYS A 79 9.91 -23.91 32.27
CA LYS A 79 10.64 -24.57 33.37
C LYS A 79 11.58 -23.60 34.10
N LEU A 80 12.35 -22.81 33.35
CA LEU A 80 13.21 -21.77 33.92
C LEU A 80 12.39 -20.68 34.61
N GLY A 81 11.19 -20.37 34.12
CA GLY A 81 10.25 -19.45 34.75
C GLY A 81 9.77 -19.92 36.11
N LYS A 82 9.54 -21.23 36.29
CA LYS A 82 9.20 -21.83 37.59
C LYS A 82 10.37 -21.76 38.58
N GLN A 83 11.59 -22.07 38.12
CA GLN A 83 12.80 -21.91 38.96
C GLN A 83 13.00 -20.45 39.38
N ARG A 84 12.76 -19.51 38.46
CA ARG A 84 12.81 -18.08 38.75
C ARG A 84 11.81 -17.65 39.83
N ALA A 85 10.60 -18.21 39.82
CA ALA A 85 9.58 -17.90 40.83
C ALA A 85 10.03 -18.35 42.23
N ILE A 86 10.62 -19.55 42.34
CA ILE A 86 11.17 -20.07 43.61
C ILE A 86 12.30 -19.17 44.12
N LEU A 87 13.24 -18.78 43.23
CA LEU A 87 14.34 -17.89 43.57
C LEU A 87 13.91 -16.44 43.86
N ALA A 88 12.68 -16.06 43.52
CA ALA A 88 12.13 -14.76 43.90
C ALA A 88 11.76 -14.71 45.39
N GLU A 89 11.40 -15.86 45.97
CA GLU A 89 11.08 -15.99 47.40
C GLU A 89 12.35 -16.16 48.25
N GLN A 90 13.34 -16.90 47.73
CA GLN A 90 14.62 -17.15 48.40
C GLN A 90 15.79 -16.79 47.47
N PRO A 91 16.34 -15.56 47.57
CA PRO A 91 17.39 -15.11 46.67
C PRO A 91 18.72 -15.77 47.01
N ASP A 92 19.21 -16.59 46.09
CA ASP A 92 20.58 -17.13 46.08
C ASP A 92 21.32 -16.62 44.83
N ILE A 93 22.43 -15.93 45.05
CA ILE A 93 23.26 -15.30 44.01
C ILE A 93 23.83 -16.37 43.05
N SER A 94 24.23 -17.53 43.57
CA SER A 94 24.79 -18.62 42.73
C SER A 94 23.72 -19.19 41.82
N ALA A 95 22.55 -19.53 42.37
CA ALA A 95 21.42 -20.04 41.61
C ALA A 95 20.86 -19.03 40.57
N ILE A 96 20.90 -17.72 40.88
CA ILE A 96 20.52 -16.66 39.93
C ILE A 96 21.49 -16.61 38.74
N ALA A 97 22.80 -16.76 38.97
CA ALA A 97 23.81 -16.80 37.92
C ALA A 97 23.63 -18.03 37.02
N GLU A 98 23.40 -19.22 37.61
CA GLU A 98 23.12 -20.45 36.87
C GLU A 98 21.84 -20.33 36.03
N LEU A 99 20.78 -19.77 36.60
CA LEU A 99 19.52 -19.54 35.88
C LEU A 99 19.71 -18.59 34.69
N ARG A 100 20.53 -17.54 34.83
CA ARG A 100 20.86 -16.63 33.73
C ARG A 100 21.60 -17.35 32.60
N GLU A 101 22.60 -18.17 32.93
CA GLU A 101 23.30 -18.98 31.93
C GLU A 101 22.34 -19.96 31.22
N ALA A 102 21.42 -20.57 31.95
CA ALA A 102 20.39 -21.42 31.35
C ALA A 102 19.48 -20.66 30.36
N TYR A 103 19.10 -19.42 30.66
CA TYR A 103 18.39 -18.57 29.69
C TYR A 103 19.27 -18.19 28.49
N ARG A 104 20.57 -17.92 28.70
CA ARG A 104 21.51 -17.65 27.60
C ARG A 104 21.64 -18.84 26.65
N GLU A 105 21.69 -20.06 27.16
CA GLU A 105 21.69 -21.28 26.34
C GLU A 105 20.42 -21.39 25.48
N VAL A 106 19.25 -21.10 26.04
CA VAL A 106 17.99 -21.03 25.28
C VAL A 106 18.08 -19.98 24.17
N GLY A 107 18.69 -18.82 24.45
CA GLY A 107 18.95 -17.78 23.44
C GLY A 107 19.87 -18.24 22.31
N LEU A 108 20.93 -18.99 22.62
CA LEU A 108 21.81 -19.57 21.61
C LEU A 108 21.09 -20.59 20.73
N ASP A 109 20.25 -21.44 21.31
CA ASP A 109 19.45 -22.40 20.56
C ASP A 109 18.37 -21.72 19.68
N LEU A 110 17.80 -20.62 20.16
CA LEU A 110 16.92 -19.77 19.35
C LEU A 110 17.68 -19.19 18.14
N ILE A 111 18.90 -18.68 18.32
CA ILE A 111 19.72 -18.18 17.20
C ILE A 111 20.01 -19.29 16.18
N LYS A 112 20.31 -20.51 16.64
CA LYS A 112 20.45 -21.68 15.75
C LYS A 112 19.17 -21.91 14.94
N LEU A 113 18.00 -21.84 15.59
CA LEU A 113 16.69 -21.98 14.93
C LEU A 113 16.44 -20.88 13.89
N LEU A 114 16.73 -19.61 14.22
CA LEU A 114 16.61 -18.50 13.27
C LEU A 114 17.49 -18.72 12.03
N LYS A 115 18.73 -19.20 12.21
CA LYS A 115 19.62 -19.56 11.10
C LYS A 115 19.07 -20.69 10.24
N PHE A 116 18.47 -21.72 10.86
CA PHE A 116 17.81 -22.80 10.14
C PHE A 116 16.69 -22.27 9.23
N VAL A 117 15.84 -21.39 9.76
CA VAL A 117 14.74 -20.82 8.99
C VAL A 117 15.25 -19.94 7.83
N ASP A 118 16.27 -19.10 8.06
CA ASP A 118 16.90 -18.26 7.03
C ASP A 118 17.43 -19.09 5.84
N LEU A 119 18.16 -20.17 6.15
CA LEU A 119 18.73 -21.07 5.14
C LEU A 119 17.64 -21.77 4.30
N ASN A 120 16.57 -22.23 4.95
CA ASN A 120 15.45 -22.90 4.30
C ASN A 120 14.63 -21.94 3.43
N ALA A 121 14.24 -20.79 3.96
CA ALA A 121 13.54 -19.75 3.19
C ALA A 121 14.35 -19.31 1.96
N THR A 122 15.67 -19.16 2.12
CA THR A 122 16.58 -18.86 1.00
C THR A 122 16.64 -19.99 -0.02
N GLY A 123 16.64 -21.24 0.44
CA GLY A 123 16.64 -22.43 -0.43
C GLY A 123 15.37 -22.55 -1.26
N ILE A 124 14.20 -22.35 -0.64
CA ILE A 124 12.89 -22.31 -1.30
C ILE A 124 12.88 -21.22 -2.39
N ARG A 125 13.28 -19.99 -2.05
CA ARG A 125 13.37 -18.88 -3.01
C ARG A 125 14.26 -19.24 -4.22
N LYS A 126 15.44 -19.82 -3.96
CA LYS A 126 16.40 -20.14 -5.02
C LYS A 126 15.93 -21.28 -5.92
N ILE A 127 15.17 -22.24 -5.39
CA ILE A 127 14.65 -23.33 -6.22
C ILE A 127 13.48 -22.87 -7.08
N LEU A 128 12.58 -22.04 -6.53
CA LEU A 128 11.51 -21.37 -7.26
C LEU A 128 12.07 -20.56 -8.44
N LYS A 129 13.03 -19.65 -8.18
CA LYS A 129 13.72 -18.89 -9.23
C LYS A 129 14.42 -19.77 -10.27
N LYS A 130 14.92 -20.94 -9.87
CA LYS A 130 15.58 -21.88 -10.79
C LYS A 130 14.58 -22.60 -11.68
N PHE A 131 13.39 -22.91 -11.16
CA PHE A 131 12.30 -23.47 -11.93
C PHE A 131 11.88 -22.46 -13.01
N ASP A 132 11.54 -21.23 -12.62
CA ASP A 132 11.11 -20.18 -13.56
C ASP A 132 12.13 -19.95 -14.67
N LYS A 133 13.43 -19.79 -14.32
CA LYS A 133 14.48 -19.56 -15.32
C LYS A 133 14.61 -20.68 -16.33
N ARG A 134 14.26 -21.92 -15.96
CA ARG A 134 14.44 -23.08 -16.84
C ARG A 134 13.26 -23.29 -17.77
N PHE A 135 12.06 -22.98 -17.31
CA PHE A 135 10.86 -23.21 -18.08
C PHE A 135 10.39 -21.92 -18.77
N SER A 136 10.82 -20.73 -18.34
CA SER A 136 10.32 -19.39 -18.75
C SER A 136 8.86 -19.17 -18.32
N TYR A 137 8.51 -19.60 -17.11
CA TYR A 137 7.13 -19.60 -16.59
C TYR A 137 7.07 -18.77 -15.31
N ARG A 138 5.89 -18.22 -15.03
CA ARG A 138 5.50 -17.62 -13.74
C ARG A 138 5.07 -18.68 -12.72
N PHE A 139 5.85 -19.76 -12.60
CA PHE A 139 5.50 -20.83 -11.66
C PHE A 139 5.59 -20.35 -10.22
N THR A 140 6.63 -19.58 -9.89
CA THR A 140 6.75 -18.95 -8.56
C THR A 140 5.50 -18.16 -8.20
N ASP A 141 4.96 -17.36 -9.13
CA ASP A 141 3.82 -16.48 -8.84
C ASP A 141 2.57 -17.30 -8.57
N TYR A 142 2.26 -18.26 -9.45
CA TYR A 142 1.16 -19.21 -9.26
C TYR A 142 1.30 -20.00 -7.95
N TYR A 143 2.49 -20.54 -7.70
CA TYR A 143 2.75 -21.34 -6.52
C TYR A 143 2.58 -20.50 -5.26
N VAL A 144 3.18 -19.32 -5.19
CA VAL A 144 3.11 -18.51 -3.97
C VAL A 144 1.70 -17.94 -3.77
N SER A 145 1.01 -17.45 -4.81
CA SER A 145 -0.33 -16.86 -4.67
C SER A 145 -1.39 -17.90 -4.26
N SER A 146 -1.34 -19.10 -4.83
CA SER A 146 -2.25 -20.19 -4.46
C SER A 146 -2.00 -20.71 -3.04
N ARG A 147 -0.81 -20.50 -2.48
CA ARG A 147 -0.44 -20.89 -1.11
C ARG A 147 -0.50 -19.75 -0.10
N SER A 148 -0.48 -18.47 -0.52
CA SER A 148 -0.43 -17.35 0.43
C SER A 148 -1.73 -17.16 1.20
N ASN A 149 -2.87 -17.49 0.57
CA ASN A 149 -4.22 -17.27 1.09
C ASN A 149 -4.97 -18.57 1.42
N HIS A 150 -4.34 -19.72 1.26
CA HIS A 150 -4.99 -21.00 1.48
C HIS A 150 -4.84 -21.46 2.95
N PRO A 151 -5.92 -21.85 3.65
CA PRO A 151 -5.91 -22.14 5.09
C PRO A 151 -4.95 -23.26 5.48
N TYR A 152 -4.77 -24.25 4.62
CA TYR A 152 -3.87 -25.38 4.85
C TYR A 152 -2.44 -25.16 4.35
N SER A 153 -2.11 -23.98 3.82
CA SER A 153 -0.75 -23.74 3.32
C SER A 153 0.22 -23.42 4.44
N GLN A 154 1.29 -24.20 4.48
CA GLN A 154 2.36 -24.05 5.45
C GLN A 154 3.49 -23.11 4.97
N LEU A 155 3.42 -22.64 3.72
CA LEU A 155 4.41 -21.72 3.16
C LEU A 155 4.52 -20.45 4.02
N GLN A 156 3.39 -19.92 4.49
CA GLN A 156 3.37 -18.69 5.27
C GLN A 156 4.10 -18.84 6.62
N GLN A 157 4.13 -20.04 7.21
CA GLN A 157 4.76 -20.29 8.51
C GLN A 157 6.29 -20.14 8.43
N VAL A 158 6.90 -20.60 7.32
CA VAL A 158 8.35 -20.45 7.07
C VAL A 158 8.77 -19.01 6.81
N PHE A 159 7.85 -18.15 6.34
CA PHE A 159 8.18 -16.80 5.89
C PHE A 159 7.74 -15.69 6.85
N LYS A 160 6.67 -15.90 7.62
CA LYS A 160 6.19 -14.98 8.67
C LYS A 160 6.76 -15.29 10.07
N HIS A 161 7.33 -16.47 10.29
CA HIS A 161 7.93 -16.88 11.57
C HIS A 161 6.98 -16.74 12.76
N VAL A 162 5.73 -17.15 12.57
CA VAL A 162 4.69 -17.07 13.61
C VAL A 162 5.18 -17.80 14.88
N GLY A 163 5.08 -17.15 16.04
CA GLY A 163 5.52 -17.68 17.33
C GLY A 163 6.97 -17.37 17.73
N VAL A 164 7.88 -17.08 16.77
CA VAL A 164 9.28 -16.72 17.11
C VAL A 164 9.33 -15.43 17.93
N GLY A 165 8.52 -14.42 17.58
CA GLY A 165 8.45 -13.16 18.32
C GLY A 165 8.02 -13.34 19.79
N ALA A 166 7.12 -14.28 20.07
CA ALA A 166 6.68 -14.58 21.44
C ALA A 166 7.81 -15.20 22.26
N VAL A 167 8.57 -16.15 21.68
CA VAL A 167 9.75 -16.76 22.33
C VAL A 167 10.83 -15.71 22.59
N VAL A 168 11.11 -14.84 21.62
CA VAL A 168 12.06 -13.71 21.77
C VAL A 168 11.61 -12.77 22.89
N GLY A 169 10.34 -12.39 22.92
CA GLY A 169 9.79 -11.49 23.94
C GLY A 169 9.84 -12.11 25.34
N ALA A 170 9.44 -13.38 25.48
CA ALA A 170 9.52 -14.10 26.74
C ALA A 170 10.97 -14.18 27.24
N LEU A 171 11.91 -14.56 26.37
CA LEU A 171 13.32 -14.67 26.74
C LEU A 171 13.92 -13.31 27.14
N SER A 172 13.66 -12.27 26.34
CA SER A 172 14.19 -10.91 26.59
C SER A 172 13.68 -10.34 27.91
N ARG A 173 12.40 -10.55 28.22
CA ARG A 173 11.81 -10.14 29.50
C ARG A 173 12.43 -10.89 30.68
N ASN A 174 12.56 -12.21 30.58
CA ASN A 174 13.12 -13.01 31.67
C ASN A 174 14.59 -12.66 31.96
N LEU A 175 15.39 -12.40 30.92
CA LEU A 175 16.79 -11.96 31.09
C LEU A 175 16.91 -10.55 31.67
N ALA A 176 16.02 -9.63 31.27
CA ALA A 176 15.99 -8.27 31.82
C ALA A 176 15.63 -8.28 33.32
N ASP A 177 14.62 -9.06 33.72
CA ASP A 177 14.20 -9.19 35.13
C ASP A 177 15.34 -9.73 36.03
N LEU A 178 16.17 -10.63 35.52
CA LEU A 178 17.33 -11.18 36.25
C LEU A 178 18.49 -10.19 36.36
N GLN A 179 18.58 -9.25 35.42
CA GLN A 179 19.64 -8.24 35.39
C GLN A 179 19.40 -7.12 36.41
N GLU A 180 18.16 -6.70 36.62
CA GLU A 180 17.77 -5.69 37.62
C GLU A 180 18.06 -6.17 39.05
N ARG A 181 17.97 -7.48 39.30
CA ARG A 181 18.20 -8.12 40.60
C ARG A 181 19.67 -8.39 40.93
N GLN A 182 20.58 -8.10 40.01
CA GLN A 182 22.02 -8.30 40.20
C GLN A 182 22.72 -7.07 40.82
N GLY A 183 21.98 -6.00 41.13
CA GLY A 183 22.46 -4.94 42.00
C GLY A 183 22.88 -5.56 43.34
N SER A 184 24.16 -5.41 43.68
CA SER A 184 24.75 -5.93 44.91
C SER A 184 23.87 -5.65 46.13
N TYR A 185 23.40 -6.71 46.79
CA TYR A 185 22.71 -6.63 48.09
C TYR A 185 23.69 -6.31 49.24
N LEU A 186 24.99 -6.16 48.96
CA LEU A 186 26.06 -6.03 49.96
C LEU A 186 26.49 -4.58 50.24
N SER A 187 26.18 -3.62 49.36
CA SER A 187 26.61 -2.22 49.54
C SER A 187 25.63 -1.23 48.92
N ILE A 188 25.17 -0.28 49.73
CA ILE A 188 24.31 0.85 49.34
C ILE A 188 25.02 1.84 48.40
N TYR A 189 26.33 1.69 48.19
CA TYR A 189 27.17 2.52 47.34
C TYR A 189 27.58 1.83 46.03
N ASP A 190 27.16 0.58 45.81
CA ASP A 190 27.38 -0.09 44.53
C ASP A 190 26.42 0.55 43.52
N GLN A 191 26.90 1.58 42.83
CA GLN A 191 26.19 2.18 41.70
C GLN A 191 25.79 1.06 40.74
N PRO A 192 24.54 1.01 40.25
CA PRO A 192 24.18 0.07 39.20
C PRO A 192 25.05 0.45 38.00
N ALA A 193 26.07 -0.36 37.71
CA ALA A 193 26.82 -0.25 36.49
C ALA A 193 25.80 -0.29 35.36
N SER A 194 25.58 0.90 34.76
CA SER A 194 24.78 1.18 33.57
C SER A 194 24.29 -0.09 32.89
N ALA A 195 22.99 -0.40 32.97
CA ALA A 195 22.34 -1.62 32.49
C ALA A 195 22.91 -2.12 31.14
N LEU A 196 23.97 -2.94 31.20
CA LEU A 196 24.62 -3.54 30.04
C LEU A 196 23.68 -4.62 29.53
N LYS A 197 22.78 -4.28 28.60
CA LYS A 197 21.88 -5.25 27.96
C LYS A 197 22.66 -6.52 27.64
N ASP A 198 22.12 -7.67 28.07
CA ASP A 198 22.80 -8.94 27.87
C ASP A 198 23.17 -9.12 26.38
N PRO A 199 24.43 -9.40 26.02
CA PRO A 199 24.87 -9.47 24.63
C PRO A 199 24.08 -10.51 23.81
N ILE A 200 23.49 -11.52 24.46
CA ILE A 200 22.64 -12.50 23.79
C ILE A 200 21.37 -11.85 23.20
N ILE A 201 20.81 -10.82 23.85
CA ILE A 201 19.62 -10.10 23.39
C ILE A 201 19.93 -9.34 22.11
N ASP A 202 21.10 -8.69 22.03
CA ASP A 202 21.53 -7.98 20.82
C ASP A 202 21.80 -8.96 19.67
N MET A 203 22.38 -10.13 19.96
CA MET A 203 22.57 -11.19 18.96
C MET A 203 21.24 -11.76 18.45
N ILE A 204 20.26 -11.94 19.33
CA ILE A 204 18.90 -12.39 18.97
C ILE A 204 18.24 -11.33 18.08
N ASN A 205 18.23 -10.07 18.49
CA ASN A 205 17.63 -8.97 17.72
C ASN A 205 18.27 -8.83 16.34
N SER A 206 19.61 -8.87 16.25
CA SER A 206 20.33 -8.85 14.98
C SER A 206 19.98 -10.04 14.08
N SER A 207 19.81 -11.23 14.67
CA SER A 207 19.41 -12.44 13.95
C SER A 207 17.96 -12.36 13.45
N VAL A 208 17.04 -11.82 14.27
CA VAL A 208 15.64 -11.58 13.90
C VAL A 208 15.54 -10.52 12.80
N ASP A 209 16.30 -9.43 12.89
CA ASP A 209 16.36 -8.38 11.86
C ASP A 209 16.87 -8.93 10.53
N LYS A 210 17.95 -9.71 10.60
CA LYS A 210 18.51 -10.39 9.43
C LYS A 210 17.49 -11.33 8.80
N LEU A 211 16.81 -12.14 9.62
CA LEU A 211 15.77 -13.05 9.18
C LEU A 211 14.60 -12.28 8.55
N THR A 212 14.10 -11.23 9.20
CA THR A 212 13.01 -10.38 8.68
C THR A 212 13.38 -9.79 7.33
N ARG A 213 14.61 -9.30 7.16
CA ARG A 213 15.09 -8.80 5.85
C ARG A 213 15.24 -9.91 4.82
N SER A 214 15.65 -11.11 5.22
CA SER A 214 15.90 -12.22 4.31
C SER A 214 14.63 -12.94 3.90
N THR A 215 13.61 -12.99 4.76
CA THR A 215 12.34 -13.69 4.55
C THR A 215 11.18 -12.76 4.28
N ASN A 216 11.42 -11.45 4.12
CA ASN A 216 10.36 -10.48 3.79
C ASN A 216 9.57 -10.97 2.57
N PHE A 217 8.47 -11.65 2.87
CA PHE A 217 7.64 -12.38 1.94
C PHE A 217 6.91 -11.40 1.05
N LEU A 218 6.53 -10.25 1.59
CA LEU A 218 5.93 -9.13 0.87
C LEU A 218 6.91 -8.45 -0.09
N ARG A 219 8.22 -8.45 0.18
CA ARG A 219 9.21 -7.99 -0.82
C ARG A 219 9.40 -9.01 -1.93
N PHE A 220 9.41 -10.29 -1.60
CA PHE A 220 9.51 -11.37 -2.57
C PHE A 220 8.25 -11.47 -3.45
N LEU A 221 7.08 -11.48 -2.82
CA LEU A 221 5.77 -11.37 -3.45
C LEU A 221 5.58 -10.03 -4.14
N GLY A 222 6.03 -8.91 -3.58
CA GLY A 222 5.88 -7.59 -4.18
C GLY A 222 6.71 -7.47 -5.45
N GLN A 223 7.96 -7.95 -5.46
CA GLN A 223 8.76 -8.03 -6.68
C GLN A 223 8.10 -8.92 -7.74
N HIS A 224 7.50 -10.04 -7.34
CA HIS A 224 6.87 -10.97 -8.25
C HIS A 224 5.43 -10.58 -8.65
N ALA A 225 4.66 -9.89 -7.82
CA ALA A 225 3.30 -9.43 -8.07
C ALA A 225 3.29 -8.14 -8.91
N LEU A 226 4.30 -7.28 -8.73
CA LEU A 226 4.55 -6.16 -9.64
C LEU A 226 4.96 -6.65 -11.04
N ILE A 227 5.74 -7.73 -11.13
CA ILE A 227 6.04 -8.42 -12.41
C ILE A 227 4.81 -9.21 -12.89
N ALA A 228 4.01 -9.83 -12.01
CA ALA A 228 2.85 -10.65 -12.37
C ALA A 228 1.70 -9.86 -13.01
N GLN A 229 1.61 -8.55 -12.77
CA GLN A 229 0.72 -7.66 -13.53
C GLN A 229 1.26 -7.28 -14.92
N GLU A 230 2.53 -7.55 -15.23
CA GLU A 230 3.20 -7.05 -16.46
C GLU A 230 3.26 -8.05 -17.63
N GLU A 231 2.95 -9.35 -17.50
CA GLU A 231 2.99 -10.30 -18.65
C GLU A 231 1.95 -11.43 -18.51
N SER A 232 0.70 -11.18 -18.88
CA SER A 232 -0.23 -12.27 -19.23
C SER A 232 0.07 -12.71 -20.68
N PRO A 233 0.09 -14.02 -21.00
CA PRO A 233 0.53 -14.51 -22.31
C PRO A 233 -0.55 -14.41 -23.41
N SER A 234 -1.18 -13.25 -23.55
CA SER A 234 -1.93 -12.85 -24.75
C SER A 234 -1.26 -11.70 -25.52
N THR A 235 -0.16 -11.15 -24.99
CA THR A 235 0.33 -9.81 -25.36
C THR A 235 1.59 -9.86 -26.25
N ALA A 236 1.98 -11.00 -26.82
CA ALA A 236 3.17 -11.04 -27.71
C ALA A 236 2.95 -10.28 -29.04
N GLY A 237 1.70 -10.02 -29.43
CA GLY A 237 1.34 -9.12 -30.52
C GLY A 237 0.91 -7.71 -30.07
N GLU A 238 0.75 -7.50 -28.76
CA GLU A 238 0.28 -6.23 -28.17
C GLU A 238 1.42 -5.42 -27.53
N GLU A 239 2.59 -6.00 -27.27
CA GLU A 239 3.75 -5.24 -26.73
C GLU A 239 4.29 -4.18 -27.71
N GLU A 240 4.15 -4.36 -29.03
CA GLU A 240 4.39 -3.26 -29.99
C GLU A 240 3.29 -2.18 -29.95
N ILE A 241 2.13 -2.47 -29.36
CA ILE A 241 0.95 -1.59 -29.29
C ILE A 241 0.89 -0.85 -27.93
N GLU A 242 1.43 -1.40 -26.83
CA GLU A 242 1.36 -0.78 -25.50
C GLU A 242 2.40 0.32 -25.26
N ASP A 243 3.61 0.22 -25.83
CA ASP A 243 4.57 1.31 -25.85
C ASP A 243 4.08 2.51 -26.71
N GLN A 244 3.04 2.33 -27.54
CA GLN A 244 2.35 3.43 -28.25
C GLN A 244 1.29 4.18 -27.42
N LYS A 245 0.79 3.61 -26.30
CA LYS A 245 -0.25 4.21 -25.44
C LYS A 245 0.29 5.20 -24.41
N TYR A 246 1.55 5.09 -24.02
CA TYR A 246 2.19 5.97 -23.05
C TYR A 246 2.70 7.27 -23.70
N HIS A 247 1.97 8.36 -23.54
CA HIS A 247 2.44 9.69 -23.94
C HIS A 247 3.10 10.41 -22.76
N PHE A 248 4.43 10.37 -22.72
CA PHE A 248 5.24 11.08 -21.73
C PHE A 248 4.85 12.57 -21.61
N VAL A 249 4.54 13.21 -22.73
CA VAL A 249 4.12 14.61 -22.78
C VAL A 249 2.81 14.85 -22.04
N SER A 250 1.82 13.95 -22.18
CA SER A 250 0.55 14.05 -21.44
C SER A 250 0.75 13.88 -19.93
N LEU A 251 1.67 13.01 -19.49
CA LEU A 251 2.05 12.90 -18.08
C LEU A 251 2.75 14.19 -17.58
N MET A 252 3.67 14.75 -18.37
CA MET A 252 4.36 15.98 -18.03
C MET A 252 3.38 17.16 -17.90
N LEU A 253 2.42 17.30 -18.83
CA LEU A 253 1.34 18.29 -18.75
C LEU A 253 0.51 18.12 -17.47
N ASN A 254 0.23 16.88 -17.08
CA ASN A 254 -0.48 16.57 -15.84
C ASN A 254 0.27 17.02 -14.57
N LEU A 255 1.59 16.80 -14.54
CA LEU A 255 2.46 17.26 -13.46
C LEU A 255 2.57 18.79 -13.44
N VAL A 256 2.70 19.43 -14.60
CA VAL A 256 2.75 20.90 -14.74
C VAL A 256 1.44 21.53 -14.27
N ASN A 257 0.27 20.96 -14.63
CA ASN A 257 -1.03 21.39 -14.13
C ASN A 257 -1.08 21.42 -12.61
N THR A 258 -0.58 20.35 -11.99
CA THR A 258 -0.58 20.17 -10.53
C THR A 258 0.34 21.18 -9.85
N PHE A 259 1.55 21.37 -10.40
CA PHE A 259 2.50 22.37 -9.94
C PHE A 259 1.90 23.78 -10.04
N LEU A 260 1.38 24.14 -11.21
CA LEU A 260 0.83 25.47 -11.49
C LEU A 260 -0.39 25.77 -10.61
N TYR A 261 -1.26 24.77 -10.38
CA TYR A 261 -2.38 24.89 -9.43
C TYR A 261 -1.90 25.15 -8.01
N MET A 262 -0.85 24.47 -7.55
CA MET A 262 -0.29 24.73 -6.22
C MET A 262 0.39 26.09 -6.12
N VAL A 263 1.08 26.56 -7.16
CA VAL A 263 1.57 27.95 -7.19
C VAL A 263 0.40 28.93 -7.09
N ASN A 264 -0.67 28.72 -7.87
CA ASN A 264 -1.87 29.56 -7.86
C ASN A 264 -2.50 29.73 -6.48
N THR A 265 -2.59 28.64 -5.73
CA THR A 265 -3.22 28.61 -4.40
C THR A 265 -2.40 29.38 -3.36
N TYR A 266 -1.07 29.36 -3.48
CA TYR A 266 -0.18 29.89 -2.43
C TYR A 266 0.49 31.22 -2.76
N ILE A 267 0.59 31.62 -4.03
CA ILE A 267 1.16 32.92 -4.46
C ILE A 267 0.39 34.12 -3.91
N ILE A 268 -0.86 33.89 -3.58
CA ILE A 268 -1.80 34.89 -3.07
C ILE A 268 -1.77 35.08 -1.56
N VAL A 269 -1.21 34.12 -0.81
CA VAL A 269 -1.29 34.10 0.66
C VAL A 269 -0.55 35.28 1.29
N PRO A 270 0.68 35.64 0.87
CA PRO A 270 1.41 36.76 1.47
C PRO A 270 0.77 38.13 1.26
N THR A 271 -0.06 38.29 0.22
CA THR A 271 -0.65 39.57 -0.18
C THR A 271 -2.14 39.68 0.15
N ALA A 272 -2.75 38.63 0.70
CA ALA A 272 -4.19 38.53 0.92
C ALA A 272 -4.72 39.56 1.93
N ASP A 273 -3.95 39.85 2.99
CA ASP A 273 -4.33 40.84 4.01
C ASP A 273 -4.31 42.26 3.43
N ASP A 274 -3.15 42.68 2.91
CA ASP A 274 -2.98 43.98 2.24
C ASP A 274 -4.01 44.20 1.14
N TYR A 275 -4.35 43.16 0.37
CA TYR A 275 -5.34 43.28 -0.69
C TYR A 275 -6.74 43.52 -0.13
N SER A 276 -7.15 42.79 0.92
CA SER A 276 -8.46 42.96 1.55
C SER A 276 -8.61 44.35 2.17
N VAL A 277 -7.57 44.83 2.86
CA VAL A 277 -7.53 46.18 3.44
C VAL A 277 -7.58 47.26 2.37
N SER A 278 -6.87 47.08 1.25
CA SER A 278 -6.88 48.05 0.13
C SER A 278 -8.24 48.21 -0.55
N LEU A 279 -9.13 47.21 -0.41
CA LEU A 279 -10.51 47.24 -0.88
C LEU A 279 -11.49 47.82 0.16
N GLY A 280 -11.00 48.23 1.33
CA GLY A 280 -11.81 48.79 2.41
C GLY A 280 -12.45 47.76 3.34
N ALA A 281 -11.98 46.50 3.31
CA ALA A 281 -12.46 45.44 4.21
C ALA A 281 -11.57 45.29 5.46
N ALA A 282 -12.12 44.71 6.53
CA ALA A 282 -11.35 44.40 7.73
C ALA A 282 -10.33 43.28 7.47
N SER A 283 -9.20 43.27 8.19
CA SER A 283 -8.14 42.25 8.05
C SER A 283 -8.65 40.81 8.25
N THR A 284 -9.72 40.60 9.02
CA THR A 284 -10.33 39.27 9.21
C THR A 284 -10.90 38.67 7.91
N VAL A 285 -11.22 39.51 6.91
CA VAL A 285 -11.72 39.08 5.60
C VAL A 285 -10.63 38.38 4.78
N CYS A 286 -9.35 38.58 5.08
CA CYS A 286 -8.27 37.86 4.40
C CYS A 286 -8.39 36.34 4.57
N GLY A 287 -8.87 35.88 5.73
CA GLY A 287 -9.16 34.47 6.00
C GLY A 287 -10.27 33.91 5.12
N VAL A 288 -11.30 34.72 4.83
CA VAL A 288 -12.39 34.36 3.90
C VAL A 288 -11.87 34.30 2.45
N VAL A 289 -11.00 35.24 2.08
CA VAL A 289 -10.37 35.28 0.75
C VAL A 289 -9.47 34.05 0.51
N ILE A 290 -8.75 33.57 1.53
CA ILE A 290 -7.95 32.35 1.46
C ILE A 290 -8.86 31.10 1.50
N GLY A 291 -9.83 31.05 2.43
CA GLY A 291 -10.69 29.89 2.67
C GLY A 291 -11.71 29.61 1.57
N SER A 292 -12.23 30.65 0.89
CA SER A 292 -13.22 30.50 -0.20
C SER A 292 -12.75 29.57 -1.32
N MET A 293 -11.46 29.64 -1.69
CA MET A 293 -10.87 28.75 -2.69
C MET A 293 -10.90 27.28 -2.23
N ALA A 294 -10.54 27.02 -0.97
CA ALA A 294 -10.53 25.65 -0.43
C ALA A 294 -11.94 25.05 -0.38
N VAL A 295 -12.94 25.84 -0.01
CA VAL A 295 -14.36 25.42 -0.02
C VAL A 295 -14.79 25.03 -1.44
N ALA A 296 -14.54 25.89 -2.44
CA ALA A 296 -14.87 25.59 -3.83
C ALA A 296 -14.14 24.36 -4.38
N GLN A 297 -12.90 24.13 -3.94
CA GLN A 297 -12.12 22.95 -4.33
C GLN A 297 -12.75 21.63 -3.88
N VAL A 298 -13.40 21.59 -2.70
CA VAL A 298 -14.10 20.38 -2.23
C VAL A 298 -15.19 19.97 -3.22
N PHE A 299 -16.02 20.92 -3.65
CA PHE A 299 -17.07 20.66 -4.64
C PHE A 299 -16.51 20.28 -6.01
N SER A 300 -15.45 20.98 -6.45
CA SER A 300 -14.74 20.66 -7.69
C SER A 300 -14.27 19.21 -7.72
N SER A 301 -13.70 18.70 -6.62
CA SER A 301 -13.14 17.36 -6.56
C SER A 301 -14.15 16.26 -6.91
N VAL A 302 -15.41 16.41 -6.48
CA VAL A 302 -16.49 15.45 -6.76
C VAL A 302 -16.87 15.50 -8.24
N TYR A 303 -17.11 16.70 -8.78
CA TYR A 303 -17.53 16.88 -10.17
C TYR A 303 -16.45 16.41 -11.16
N PHE A 304 -15.20 16.82 -10.94
CA PHE A 304 -14.07 16.43 -11.78
C PHE A 304 -13.75 14.95 -11.66
N SER A 305 -13.93 14.33 -10.48
CA SER A 305 -13.81 12.88 -10.32
C SER A 305 -14.83 12.16 -11.20
N ALA A 306 -16.10 12.57 -11.18
CA ALA A 306 -17.15 12.00 -12.01
C ALA A 306 -16.87 12.21 -13.53
N TRP A 307 -16.44 13.40 -13.93
CA TRP A 307 -16.18 13.73 -15.33
C TRP A 307 -14.95 12.99 -15.89
N SER A 308 -13.93 12.78 -15.05
CA SER A 308 -12.74 12.00 -15.41
C SER A 308 -13.02 10.52 -15.70
N ASN A 309 -14.22 10.01 -15.34
CA ASN A 309 -14.65 8.68 -15.78
C ASN A 309 -14.78 8.60 -17.30
N LYS A 310 -15.07 9.71 -17.99
CA LYS A 310 -15.36 9.73 -19.44
C LYS A 310 -14.23 10.29 -20.29
N SER A 311 -13.53 11.32 -19.81
CA SER A 311 -12.42 11.95 -20.53
C SER A 311 -11.48 12.68 -19.58
N TYR A 312 -10.20 12.77 -19.92
CA TYR A 312 -9.21 13.53 -19.16
C TYR A 312 -8.93 14.90 -19.77
N PHE A 313 -8.91 15.00 -21.10
CA PHE A 313 -8.68 16.26 -21.81
C PHE A 313 -9.76 17.30 -21.52
N LYS A 314 -11.05 16.92 -21.61
CA LYS A 314 -12.16 17.88 -21.45
C LYS A 314 -12.19 18.54 -20.06
N PRO A 315 -12.06 17.80 -18.94
CA PRO A 315 -11.94 18.42 -17.63
C PRO A 315 -10.71 19.32 -17.50
N LEU A 316 -9.54 18.93 -18.03
CA LEU A 316 -8.32 19.74 -17.93
C LEU A 316 -8.43 21.07 -18.68
N VAL A 317 -9.07 21.08 -19.86
CA VAL A 317 -9.37 22.29 -20.61
C VAL A 317 -10.32 23.20 -19.83
N PHE A 318 -11.43 22.65 -19.31
CA PHE A 318 -12.40 23.41 -18.51
C PHE A 318 -11.75 24.01 -17.26
N SER A 319 -10.96 23.21 -16.53
CA SER A 319 -10.16 23.66 -15.38
C SER A 319 -9.29 24.86 -15.74
N SER A 320 -8.55 24.78 -16.84
CA SER A 320 -7.62 25.84 -17.26
C SER A 320 -8.36 27.14 -17.63
N ILE A 321 -9.51 27.04 -18.29
CA ILE A 321 -10.36 28.20 -18.63
C ILE A 321 -10.90 28.86 -17.35
N VAL A 322 -11.42 28.06 -16.41
CA VAL A 322 -11.96 28.58 -15.16
C VAL A 322 -10.87 29.22 -14.30
N LEU A 323 -9.66 28.64 -14.27
CA LEU A 323 -8.50 29.21 -13.57
C LEU A 323 -7.98 30.49 -14.21
N PHE A 324 -8.02 30.58 -15.53
CA PHE A 324 -7.73 31.84 -16.24
C PHE A 324 -8.73 32.93 -15.84
N LEU A 325 -10.03 32.64 -15.95
CA LEU A 325 -11.10 33.59 -15.61
C LEU A 325 -11.05 33.99 -14.13
N GLY A 326 -10.86 33.04 -13.22
CA GLY A 326 -10.75 33.30 -11.79
C GLY A 326 -9.59 34.23 -11.43
N ASN A 327 -8.44 34.05 -12.08
CA ASN A 327 -7.27 34.91 -11.88
C ASN A 327 -7.43 36.32 -12.49
N VAL A 328 -8.11 36.44 -13.63
CA VAL A 328 -8.46 37.75 -14.20
C VAL A 328 -9.45 38.47 -13.28
N CYS A 329 -10.51 37.80 -12.81
CA CYS A 329 -11.44 38.37 -11.84
C CYS A 329 -10.73 38.78 -10.55
N TYR A 330 -9.82 37.94 -10.05
CA TYR A 330 -9.00 38.26 -8.89
C TYR A 330 -8.22 39.56 -9.08
N ALA A 331 -7.51 39.72 -10.20
CA ALA A 331 -6.70 40.91 -10.45
C ALA A 331 -7.54 42.17 -10.69
N MET A 332 -8.66 42.04 -11.41
CA MET A 332 -9.57 43.16 -11.71
C MET A 332 -10.33 43.67 -10.49
N ALA A 333 -10.46 42.87 -9.43
CA ALA A 333 -11.18 43.25 -8.22
C ALA A 333 -10.64 44.56 -7.60
N TYR A 334 -9.34 44.84 -7.79
CA TYR A 334 -8.69 46.09 -7.34
C TYR A 334 -9.23 47.31 -8.08
N ASP A 335 -9.30 47.24 -9.41
CA ASP A 335 -9.75 48.35 -10.24
C ASP A 335 -11.27 48.58 -10.10
N THR A 336 -12.05 47.52 -9.88
CA THR A 336 -13.50 47.61 -9.60
C THR A 336 -13.83 47.96 -8.14
N LYS A 337 -12.83 48.01 -7.25
CA LYS A 337 -12.98 48.20 -5.79
C LYS A 337 -14.08 47.32 -5.17
N SER A 338 -14.14 46.05 -5.56
CA SER A 338 -15.23 45.14 -5.16
C SER A 338 -14.71 43.89 -4.48
N LEU A 339 -15.06 43.73 -3.21
CA LEU A 339 -14.77 42.52 -2.44
C LEU A 339 -15.50 41.28 -3.00
N THR A 340 -16.69 41.47 -3.58
CA THR A 340 -17.46 40.38 -4.18
C THR A 340 -16.74 39.80 -5.40
N VAL A 341 -16.20 40.66 -6.27
CA VAL A 341 -15.42 40.22 -7.44
C VAL A 341 -14.16 39.45 -7.01
N LEU A 342 -13.53 39.90 -5.91
CA LEU A 342 -12.39 39.21 -5.31
C LEU A 342 -12.74 37.78 -4.88
N ILE A 343 -13.83 37.62 -4.10
CA ILE A 343 -14.27 36.32 -3.59
C ILE A 343 -14.76 35.42 -4.74
N VAL A 344 -15.49 35.96 -5.73
CA VAL A 344 -15.91 35.21 -6.91
C VAL A 344 -14.70 34.71 -7.70
N GLY A 345 -13.67 35.53 -7.89
CA GLY A 345 -12.41 35.11 -8.50
C GLY A 345 -11.77 33.92 -7.76
N ARG A 346 -11.80 33.93 -6.42
CA ARG A 346 -11.28 32.82 -5.60
C ARG A 346 -12.11 31.56 -5.65
N LEU A 347 -13.43 31.68 -5.65
CA LEU A 347 -14.34 30.55 -5.84
C LEU A 347 -14.11 29.90 -7.21
N LEU A 348 -13.97 30.70 -8.27
CA LEU A 348 -13.62 30.20 -9.61
C LEU A 348 -12.27 29.47 -9.59
N CYS A 349 -11.23 30.06 -8.99
CA CYS A 349 -9.93 29.38 -8.86
C CYS A 349 -10.03 28.03 -8.14
N GLY A 350 -10.87 27.90 -7.10
CA GLY A 350 -11.11 26.63 -6.42
C GLY A 350 -11.90 25.63 -7.27
N LEU A 351 -12.93 26.10 -8.00
CA LEU A 351 -13.72 25.29 -8.91
C LEU A 351 -12.89 24.69 -10.05
N GLY A 352 -11.83 25.37 -10.47
CA GLY A 352 -10.89 24.87 -11.47
C GLY A 352 -9.94 23.76 -11.01
N SER A 353 -10.07 23.20 -9.80
CA SER A 353 -9.17 22.16 -9.29
C SER A 353 -9.28 20.81 -10.02
N ALA A 354 -8.40 20.56 -10.99
CA ALA A 354 -8.30 19.27 -11.68
C ALA A 354 -7.52 18.18 -10.92
N ARG A 355 -7.20 18.36 -9.63
CA ARG A 355 -6.34 17.42 -8.87
C ARG A 355 -6.86 15.98 -8.84
N ALA A 356 -8.17 15.79 -8.77
CA ALA A 356 -8.79 14.47 -8.83
C ALA A 356 -8.53 13.79 -10.20
N VAL A 357 -8.64 14.56 -11.29
CA VAL A 357 -8.33 14.11 -12.66
C VAL A 357 -6.87 13.73 -12.79
N ASN A 358 -5.96 14.56 -12.25
CA ASN A 358 -4.52 14.33 -12.31
C ASN A 358 -4.10 13.03 -11.63
N ARG A 359 -4.60 12.82 -10.40
CA ARG A 359 -4.32 11.60 -9.65
C ARG A 359 -4.87 10.35 -10.35
N ARG A 360 -6.05 10.47 -10.95
CA ARG A 360 -6.67 9.38 -11.72
C ARG A 360 -5.92 9.09 -13.03
N TYR A 361 -5.51 10.12 -13.76
CA TYR A 361 -4.71 9.98 -14.98
C TYR A 361 -3.42 9.18 -14.70
N ILE A 362 -2.73 9.47 -13.58
CA ILE A 362 -1.55 8.71 -13.16
C ILE A 362 -1.89 7.25 -12.83
N SER A 363 -3.03 7.00 -12.20
CA SER A 363 -3.47 5.64 -11.88
C SER A 363 -3.79 4.81 -13.13
N ASP A 364 -4.48 5.42 -14.09
CA ASP A 364 -5.13 4.73 -15.21
C ASP A 364 -4.25 4.68 -16.47
N CYS A 365 -3.39 5.68 -16.69
CA CYS A 365 -2.65 5.85 -17.96
C CYS A 365 -1.14 5.64 -17.84
N VAL A 366 -0.59 5.57 -16.63
CA VAL A 366 0.86 5.38 -16.42
C VAL A 366 1.16 3.90 -16.17
N PRO A 367 2.10 3.29 -16.93
CA PRO A 367 2.50 1.91 -16.74
C PRO A 367 2.91 1.59 -15.29
N ALA A 368 2.57 0.39 -14.82
CA ALA A 368 2.79 -0.02 -13.43
C ALA A 368 4.24 0.18 -12.96
N ARG A 369 5.23 -0.14 -13.82
CA ARG A 369 6.67 0.08 -13.58
C ARG A 369 7.04 1.50 -13.11
N ILE A 370 6.41 2.53 -13.68
CA ILE A 370 6.73 3.94 -13.42
C ILE A 370 5.63 4.68 -12.67
N ARG A 371 4.48 4.04 -12.40
CA ARG A 371 3.35 4.65 -11.69
C ARG A 371 3.72 5.16 -10.30
N MET A 372 4.59 4.44 -9.58
CA MET A 372 5.11 4.90 -8.29
C MET A 372 5.96 6.17 -8.44
N GLN A 373 6.83 6.22 -9.46
CA GLN A 373 7.66 7.40 -9.75
C GLN A 373 6.81 8.59 -10.20
N ALA A 374 5.79 8.37 -11.03
CA ALA A 374 4.85 9.41 -11.47
C ALA A 374 4.01 9.95 -10.30
N SER A 375 3.57 9.07 -9.39
CA SER A 375 2.86 9.46 -8.17
C SER A 375 3.76 10.27 -7.22
N ALA A 376 5.02 9.85 -7.06
CA ALA A 376 6.02 10.62 -6.33
C ALA A 376 6.26 11.99 -6.99
N GLY A 377 6.38 12.03 -8.32
CA GLY A 377 6.49 13.25 -9.10
C GLY A 377 5.31 14.21 -8.90
N PHE A 378 4.07 13.70 -8.81
CA PHE A 378 2.89 14.51 -8.52
C PHE A 378 2.93 15.15 -7.12
N VAL A 379 3.38 14.40 -6.12
CA VAL A 379 3.57 14.92 -4.76
C VAL A 379 4.69 15.95 -4.73
N SER A 380 5.83 15.67 -5.35
CA SER A 380 6.97 16.59 -5.46
C SER A 380 6.60 17.87 -6.20
N ALA A 381 5.91 17.78 -7.33
CA ALA A 381 5.40 18.92 -8.09
C ALA A 381 4.41 19.76 -7.25
N SER A 382 3.55 19.11 -6.46
CA SER A 382 2.67 19.82 -5.54
C SER A 382 3.46 20.58 -4.47
N ALA A 383 4.40 19.92 -3.80
CA ALA A 383 5.23 20.51 -2.75
C ALA A 383 6.07 21.68 -3.27
N LEU A 384 6.66 21.53 -4.46
CA LEU A 384 7.39 22.59 -5.14
C LEU A 384 6.47 23.77 -5.44
N GLY A 385 5.26 23.55 -5.95
CA GLY A 385 4.31 24.63 -6.22
C GLY A 385 3.90 25.39 -4.96
N MET A 386 3.68 24.67 -3.84
CA MET A 386 3.36 25.29 -2.56
C MET A 386 4.50 26.19 -2.04
N ALA A 387 5.75 25.78 -2.24
CA ALA A 387 6.92 26.58 -1.86
C ALA A 387 7.18 27.75 -2.82
N CYS A 388 7.04 27.52 -4.13
CA CYS A 388 7.26 28.53 -5.16
C CYS A 388 6.22 29.65 -5.12
N GLY A 389 4.98 29.38 -4.70
CA GLY A 389 3.92 30.38 -4.61
C GLY A 389 4.33 31.62 -3.80
N PRO A 390 4.57 31.51 -2.48
CA PRO A 390 4.95 32.65 -1.65
C PRO A 390 6.28 33.29 -2.08
N ALA A 391 7.23 32.48 -2.58
CA ALA A 391 8.51 32.98 -3.09
C ALA A 391 8.33 33.91 -4.30
N LEU A 392 7.48 33.54 -5.27
CA LEU A 392 7.14 34.39 -6.42
C LEU A 392 6.39 35.65 -5.98
N ALA A 393 5.48 35.53 -5.03
CA ALA A 393 4.76 36.67 -4.46
C ALA A 393 5.71 37.72 -3.85
N GLY A 394 6.76 37.25 -3.15
CA GLY A 394 7.81 38.10 -2.59
C GLY A 394 8.66 38.81 -3.63
N LEU A 395 8.78 38.26 -4.85
CA LEU A 395 9.52 38.89 -5.96
C LEU A 395 8.65 39.90 -6.73
N LEU A 396 7.33 39.73 -6.71
CA LEU A 396 6.34 40.54 -7.44
C LEU A 396 5.98 41.86 -6.72
N GLN A 397 6.97 42.62 -6.26
CA GLN A 397 6.79 43.85 -5.48
C GLN A 397 6.65 45.12 -6.34
N TRP A 398 6.42 44.97 -7.64
CA TRP A 398 6.40 46.11 -8.56
C TRP A 398 5.05 46.83 -8.53
N ARG A 399 5.10 48.15 -8.75
CA ARG A 399 3.90 48.97 -8.87
C ARG A 399 3.99 49.87 -10.10
N PHE A 400 3.11 49.64 -11.07
CA PHE A 400 2.98 50.46 -12.26
C PHE A 400 1.55 50.37 -12.80
N LYS A 401 1.16 51.31 -13.65
CA LYS A 401 -0.18 51.34 -14.24
C LYS A 401 -0.05 51.38 -15.76
N ILE A 402 -0.70 50.45 -16.44
CA ILE A 402 -0.75 50.40 -17.91
C ILE A 402 -2.21 50.56 -18.32
N TYR A 403 -2.50 51.63 -19.07
CA TYR A 403 -3.86 52.03 -19.44
C TYR A 403 -4.82 52.10 -18.23
N MET A 404 -5.84 51.23 -18.20
CA MET A 404 -6.87 51.16 -17.16
C MET A 404 -6.64 50.05 -16.12
N VAL A 405 -5.53 49.29 -16.23
CA VAL A 405 -5.24 48.16 -15.34
C VAL A 405 -4.12 48.51 -14.38
N THR A 406 -4.35 48.31 -13.08
CA THR A 406 -3.34 48.55 -12.05
C THR A 406 -2.55 47.29 -11.76
N PHE A 407 -1.22 47.38 -11.93
CA PHE A 407 -0.27 46.33 -11.54
C PHE A 407 0.36 46.75 -10.21
N SER A 408 -0.03 46.05 -9.14
CA SER A 408 0.49 46.24 -7.79
C SER A 408 0.92 44.90 -7.22
N GLN A 409 1.61 44.91 -6.08
CA GLN A 409 1.97 43.71 -5.34
C GLN A 409 0.78 42.75 -5.12
N SER A 410 -0.44 43.28 -4.96
CA SER A 410 -1.64 42.48 -4.73
C SER A 410 -2.28 41.93 -6.03
N THR A 411 -2.16 42.64 -7.15
CA THR A 411 -2.80 42.25 -8.43
C THR A 411 -1.86 41.48 -9.37
N LEU A 412 -0.55 41.69 -9.27
CA LEU A 412 0.49 41.04 -10.06
C LEU A 412 0.43 39.50 -9.98
N PRO A 413 0.23 38.87 -8.81
CA PRO A 413 0.03 37.42 -8.72
C PRO A 413 -1.11 36.93 -9.61
N GLY A 414 -2.24 37.65 -9.65
CA GLY A 414 -3.39 37.29 -10.50
C GLY A 414 -3.06 37.38 -11.99
N TRP A 415 -2.45 38.48 -12.43
CA TRP A 415 -2.07 38.65 -13.83
C TRP A 415 -1.03 37.62 -14.29
N LEU A 416 -0.01 37.37 -13.47
CA LEU A 416 1.02 36.36 -13.75
C LEU A 416 0.39 34.97 -13.92
N MET A 417 -0.47 34.57 -12.98
CA MET A 417 -1.13 33.28 -13.02
C MET A 417 -2.13 33.17 -14.17
N ALA A 418 -2.85 34.24 -14.50
CA ALA A 418 -3.73 34.26 -15.67
C ALA A 418 -2.94 33.96 -16.96
N VAL A 419 -1.81 34.64 -17.18
CA VAL A 419 -0.95 34.38 -18.34
C VAL A 419 -0.42 32.95 -18.31
N ALA A 420 0.03 32.46 -17.15
CA ALA A 420 0.54 31.09 -17.03
C ALA A 420 -0.53 30.03 -17.35
N TRP A 421 -1.76 30.22 -16.90
CA TRP A 421 -2.88 29.32 -17.22
C TRP A 421 -3.29 29.39 -18.69
N LEU A 422 -3.20 30.56 -19.33
CA LEU A 422 -3.43 30.71 -20.77
C LEU A 422 -2.36 29.98 -21.59
N VAL A 423 -1.08 30.13 -21.23
CA VAL A 423 0.03 29.41 -21.86
C VAL A 423 -0.12 27.90 -21.67
N TYR A 424 -0.47 27.46 -20.45
CA TYR A 424 -0.76 26.07 -20.17
C TYR A 424 -1.93 25.53 -21.00
N LEU A 425 -3.02 26.30 -21.14
CA LEU A 425 -4.18 25.92 -21.95
C LEU A 425 -3.79 25.71 -23.43
N VAL A 426 -3.00 26.64 -24.00
CA VAL A 426 -2.50 26.50 -25.37
C VAL A 426 -1.63 25.26 -25.51
N TRP A 427 -0.72 25.03 -24.56
CA TRP A 427 0.16 23.86 -24.58
C TRP A 427 -0.62 22.55 -24.43
N LEU A 428 -1.62 22.52 -23.54
CA LEU A 428 -2.52 21.39 -23.36
C LEU A 428 -3.27 21.06 -24.66
N CYS A 429 -3.85 22.06 -25.32
CA CYS A 429 -4.61 21.86 -26.56
C CYS A 429 -3.76 21.31 -27.72
N ILE A 430 -2.47 21.66 -27.79
CA ILE A 430 -1.57 21.23 -28.87
C ILE A 430 -0.96 19.85 -28.58
N SER A 431 -0.57 19.60 -27.33
CA SER A 431 0.32 18.48 -27.00
C SER A 431 -0.34 17.35 -26.23
N PHE A 432 -1.54 17.55 -25.68
CA PHE A 432 -2.21 16.49 -24.93
C PHE A 432 -2.87 15.49 -25.87
N LYS A 433 -2.49 14.22 -25.73
CA LYS A 433 -3.12 13.12 -26.45
C LYS A 433 -3.98 12.31 -25.49
N GLU A 434 -5.28 12.24 -25.80
CA GLU A 434 -6.23 11.43 -25.03
C GLU A 434 -5.89 9.93 -25.22
N PRO A 435 -5.80 9.14 -24.14
CA PRO A 435 -5.58 7.72 -24.26
C PRO A 435 -6.83 7.04 -24.86
N ASN A 436 -6.63 6.24 -25.92
CA ASN A 436 -7.71 5.45 -26.54
C ASN A 436 -8.22 4.41 -25.55
N ARG A 437 -9.35 4.71 -24.90
CA ARG A 437 -10.18 3.71 -24.22
C ARG A 437 -11.04 3.05 -25.28
N ALA A 438 -10.58 1.92 -25.81
CA ALA A 438 -11.44 1.06 -26.61
C ALA A 438 -12.66 0.71 -25.75
N THR A 439 -13.83 0.98 -26.31
CA THR A 439 -15.13 0.66 -25.75
C THR A 439 -15.20 -0.84 -25.46
N GLU A 440 -15.04 -1.26 -24.21
CA GLU A 440 -15.30 -2.64 -23.73
C GLU A 440 -16.79 -3.06 -23.87
N ALA A 441 -17.61 -2.34 -24.64
CA ALA A 441 -19.04 -2.61 -24.80
C ALA A 441 -19.39 -3.44 -26.06
N ASP A 442 -18.43 -3.79 -26.93
CA ASP A 442 -18.72 -4.49 -28.20
C ASP A 442 -18.37 -6.00 -28.19
N ASP A 443 -17.51 -6.46 -27.26
CA ASP A 443 -17.12 -7.87 -27.18
C ASP A 443 -18.18 -8.80 -26.54
N THR A 444 -19.27 -8.24 -26.00
CA THR A 444 -20.37 -9.05 -25.43
C THR A 444 -21.39 -9.52 -26.48
N GLN A 445 -21.37 -8.96 -27.70
CA GLN A 445 -22.32 -9.34 -28.75
C GLN A 445 -21.82 -10.47 -29.67
N HIS A 446 -20.51 -10.67 -29.81
CA HIS A 446 -19.96 -11.64 -30.77
C HIS A 446 -19.93 -13.10 -30.27
N ASN A 447 -20.00 -13.33 -28.96
CA ASN A 447 -19.99 -14.67 -28.37
C ASN A 447 -21.37 -15.33 -28.19
N ARG A 448 -22.46 -14.71 -28.66
CA ARG A 448 -23.81 -15.31 -28.62
C ARG A 448 -24.19 -16.10 -29.89
N ALA A 449 -23.34 -16.13 -30.91
CA ALA A 449 -23.70 -16.70 -32.23
C ALA A 449 -23.22 -18.15 -32.48
N SER A 450 -22.60 -18.85 -31.52
CA SER A 450 -22.23 -20.26 -31.69
C SER A 450 -22.60 -21.12 -30.49
N GLY A 451 -23.88 -21.45 -30.38
CA GLY A 451 -24.38 -22.47 -29.45
C GLY A 451 -25.65 -23.07 -30.03
N GLN A 452 -25.52 -24.28 -30.58
CA GLN A 452 -26.63 -25.05 -31.13
C GLN A 452 -27.72 -25.32 -30.08
N SER A 453 -28.95 -25.28 -30.59
CA SER A 453 -30.24 -25.57 -29.99
C SER A 453 -30.32 -26.84 -29.14
N VAL A 454 -30.89 -26.73 -27.94
CA VAL A 454 -31.90 -27.67 -27.41
C VAL A 454 -32.98 -26.86 -26.70
N ASP A 455 -34.22 -27.08 -27.13
CA ASP A 455 -35.47 -26.46 -26.72
C ASP A 455 -35.96 -26.99 -25.36
N ILE A 456 -36.73 -26.18 -24.63
CA ILE A 456 -38.03 -26.51 -24.01
C ILE A 456 -38.54 -25.20 -23.38
N GLY A 457 -39.45 -24.54 -24.10
CA GLY A 457 -40.32 -23.51 -23.55
C GLY A 457 -41.37 -24.07 -22.57
N GLN A 458 -41.77 -23.20 -21.65
CA GLN A 458 -42.82 -23.25 -20.59
C GLN A 458 -42.13 -22.79 -19.31
N VAL A 459 -42.33 -21.59 -18.75
CA VAL A 459 -43.57 -20.84 -18.53
C VAL A 459 -43.17 -19.37 -18.31
N GLU A 460 -43.26 -18.53 -19.33
CA GLU A 460 -43.52 -17.10 -19.15
C GLU A 460 -45.03 -16.93 -19.19
N ASN A 461 -45.66 -16.85 -18.02
CA ASN A 461 -46.95 -16.18 -17.79
C ASN A 461 -47.27 -16.28 -16.30
N GLY A 462 -46.86 -15.26 -15.55
CA GLY A 462 -47.06 -15.23 -14.11
C GLY A 462 -46.74 -13.89 -13.47
N LEU A 463 -47.63 -12.92 -13.69
CA LEU A 463 -47.81 -11.69 -12.92
C LEU A 463 -46.71 -10.62 -12.97
N ALA A 464 -46.87 -9.71 -13.93
CA ALA A 464 -46.62 -8.30 -13.70
C ALA A 464 -47.92 -7.65 -13.18
N GLN A 465 -47.95 -7.18 -11.92
CA GLN A 465 -48.35 -5.81 -11.55
C GLN A 465 -48.29 -5.54 -10.02
N PRO A 466 -48.13 -4.25 -9.61
CA PRO A 466 -47.73 -3.81 -8.28
C PRO A 466 -48.93 -3.36 -7.42
N LEU A 467 -48.84 -3.44 -6.09
CA LEU A 467 -49.78 -2.78 -5.19
C LEU A 467 -49.08 -2.26 -3.92
N LEU A 468 -49.19 -0.94 -3.72
CA LEU A 468 -48.93 -0.22 -2.47
C LEU A 468 -50.16 -0.31 -1.55
N GLY A 469 -49.96 -0.23 -0.24
CA GLY A 469 -51.03 0.04 0.74
C GLY A 469 -50.60 -0.16 2.20
N ASP A 470 -50.49 0.96 2.93
CA ASP A 470 -50.14 1.11 4.35
C ASP A 470 -51.08 0.38 5.34
N SER A 471 -50.55 0.00 6.51
CA SER A 471 -51.13 0.36 7.83
C SER A 471 -50.26 -0.12 9.01
N GLU A 472 -50.15 0.75 10.01
CA GLU A 472 -49.35 0.69 11.24
C GLU A 472 -49.77 -0.41 12.23
N SER A 473 -48.82 -0.92 13.02
CA SER A 473 -48.90 -0.90 14.50
C SER A 473 -47.58 -1.35 15.15
N LYS A 474 -47.10 -0.52 16.09
CA LYS A 474 -45.95 -0.75 16.97
C LYS A 474 -46.18 -1.91 17.95
N GLN A 475 -45.13 -2.69 18.23
CA GLN A 475 -44.73 -3.05 19.59
C GLN A 475 -43.28 -3.53 19.61
N ASN A 476 -42.49 -2.91 20.49
CA ASN A 476 -41.16 -3.36 20.91
C ASN A 476 -41.35 -4.51 21.92
N GLU A 477 -40.49 -5.52 21.87
CA GLU A 477 -39.62 -5.97 22.98
C GLU A 477 -38.87 -7.25 22.55
N ASP A 478 -37.55 -7.11 22.52
CA ASP A 478 -36.46 -8.00 22.93
C ASP A 478 -36.36 -9.48 22.47
N ASP A 479 -35.16 -9.74 21.94
CA ASP A 479 -34.30 -10.94 22.03
C ASP A 479 -34.86 -12.31 21.63
N ASP A 480 -34.39 -12.84 20.49
CA ASP A 480 -33.36 -13.90 20.50
C ASP A 480 -32.83 -14.19 19.08
N ASP A 481 -31.51 -14.36 19.05
CA ASP A 481 -30.62 -15.09 18.13
C ASP A 481 -31.16 -15.58 16.77
N ASP A 482 -30.47 -15.16 15.70
CA ASP A 482 -29.88 -16.13 14.76
C ASP A 482 -28.75 -15.49 13.93
N GLU A 483 -27.64 -16.20 13.86
CA GLU A 483 -26.44 -15.92 13.09
C GLU A 483 -26.73 -15.99 11.59
N GLU A 484 -26.42 -14.95 10.81
CA GLU A 484 -26.22 -15.09 9.36
C GLU A 484 -24.93 -14.43 8.86
N ASP A 485 -24.26 -15.25 8.05
CA ASP A 485 -22.93 -15.21 7.48
C ASP A 485 -22.89 -14.30 6.24
N ASP A 486 -22.36 -13.08 6.37
CA ASP A 486 -22.13 -12.20 5.22
C ASP A 486 -20.74 -12.45 4.61
N SER A 487 -20.80 -13.37 3.64
CA SER A 487 -19.76 -13.74 2.68
C SER A 487 -19.07 -12.57 1.96
N GLU A 488 -17.81 -12.82 1.60
CA GLU A 488 -16.82 -11.93 1.03
C GLU A 488 -17.27 -11.19 -0.26
N GLU A 489 -17.32 -9.85 -0.22
CA GLU A 489 -17.41 -9.03 -1.43
C GLU A 489 -16.13 -9.19 -2.28
N SER A 490 -16.30 -9.85 -3.43
CA SER A 490 -15.26 -10.10 -4.42
C SER A 490 -14.63 -8.82 -4.99
N ALA A 491 -13.36 -8.91 -5.40
CA ALA A 491 -12.52 -7.83 -5.92
C ALA A 491 -13.06 -7.08 -7.17
N GLN A 492 -14.23 -7.42 -7.69
CA GLN A 492 -14.87 -6.75 -8.82
C GLN A 492 -15.57 -5.44 -8.44
N ASP A 493 -15.95 -5.22 -7.18
CA ASP A 493 -16.71 -4.01 -6.80
C ASP A 493 -15.86 -2.73 -6.64
N SER A 494 -14.54 -2.88 -6.53
CA SER A 494 -13.61 -1.73 -6.48
C SER A 494 -13.49 -0.93 -7.78
N ARG A 495 -14.05 -1.45 -8.89
CA ARG A 495 -13.98 -0.84 -10.24
C ARG A 495 -15.25 -0.13 -10.68
N LYS A 496 -16.33 -0.17 -9.89
CA LYS A 496 -17.59 0.49 -10.24
C LYS A 496 -17.53 2.00 -9.93
N PRO A 497 -18.19 2.85 -10.74
CA PRO A 497 -18.22 4.30 -10.50
C PRO A 497 -18.97 4.62 -9.20
N ALA A 498 -18.37 5.45 -8.34
CA ALA A 498 -19.04 5.99 -7.17
C ALA A 498 -20.14 6.96 -7.62
N THR A 499 -21.41 6.52 -7.55
CA THR A 499 -22.59 7.30 -7.95
C THR A 499 -23.17 8.13 -6.81
N SER A 500 -22.64 8.01 -5.59
CA SER A 500 -23.12 8.70 -4.40
C SER A 500 -22.00 9.04 -3.41
N ILE A 501 -22.22 10.10 -2.62
CA ILE A 501 -21.31 10.57 -1.56
C ILE A 501 -20.96 9.45 -0.57
N GLY A 502 -21.91 8.56 -0.24
CA GLY A 502 -21.67 7.42 0.65
C GLY A 502 -20.70 6.38 0.06
N SER A 503 -20.77 6.13 -1.24
CA SER A 503 -19.85 5.22 -1.95
C SER A 503 -18.43 5.80 -2.07
N ALA A 504 -18.32 7.12 -2.26
CA ALA A 504 -17.05 7.81 -2.29
C ALA A 504 -16.36 7.84 -0.90
N TYR A 505 -17.14 7.98 0.18
CA TYR A 505 -16.63 7.94 1.55
C TYR A 505 -16.04 6.57 1.91
N ARG A 506 -16.75 5.46 1.60
CA ARG A 506 -16.24 4.08 1.79
C ARG A 506 -14.94 3.78 1.03
N LEU A 507 -14.74 4.40 -0.14
CA LEU A 507 -13.52 4.27 -0.93
C LEU A 507 -12.32 5.07 -0.38
N LEU A 508 -12.57 6.15 0.36
CA LEU A 508 -11.55 7.04 0.90
C LEU A 508 -11.14 6.72 2.34
N THR A 509 -12.01 6.06 3.11
CA THR A 509 -11.72 5.58 4.46
C THR A 509 -11.83 4.04 4.50
N PRO A 510 -10.73 3.29 4.34
CA PRO A 510 -10.77 1.89 4.71
C PRO A 510 -11.06 1.82 6.21
N SER A 511 -12.14 1.14 6.59
CA SER A 511 -12.53 0.97 7.99
C SER A 511 -11.37 0.34 8.77
N VAL A 512 -10.74 1.12 9.66
CA VAL A 512 -9.82 0.57 10.64
C VAL A 512 -10.68 -0.21 11.63
N LYS A 513 -10.64 -1.54 11.55
CA LYS A 513 -11.22 -2.40 12.59
C LYS A 513 -10.46 -2.13 13.89
N VAL A 514 -11.07 -1.36 14.78
CA VAL A 514 -10.66 -1.30 16.19
C VAL A 514 -11.18 -2.60 16.82
N LEU A 515 -10.27 -3.52 17.18
CA LEU A 515 -10.63 -4.66 18.01
C LEU A 515 -11.07 -4.12 19.39
N PRO A 516 -12.30 -4.37 19.85
CA PRO A 516 -12.64 -4.09 21.25
C PRO A 516 -11.97 -5.14 22.14
N PHE A 517 -11.17 -4.67 23.10
CA PHE A 517 -10.71 -5.45 24.25
C PHE A 517 -11.94 -5.85 25.07
N LYS A 518 -12.31 -7.14 25.07
CA LYS A 518 -13.17 -7.71 26.12
C LYS A 518 -12.31 -7.89 27.38
N LEU A 519 -12.59 -7.08 28.39
CA LEU A 519 -12.18 -7.32 29.77
C LEU A 519 -13.00 -8.52 30.28
N ASN A 520 -12.35 -9.66 30.53
CA ASN A 520 -12.93 -10.69 31.39
C ASN A 520 -12.83 -10.21 32.83
N SER A 521 -13.94 -9.73 33.38
CA SER A 521 -14.18 -9.76 34.82
C SER A 521 -14.34 -11.22 35.22
N GLY A 522 -13.44 -11.71 36.08
CA GLY A 522 -13.56 -13.02 36.70
C GLY A 522 -14.57 -12.95 37.85
N ASP A 523 -15.50 -13.91 37.86
CA ASP A 523 -16.24 -14.28 39.05
C ASP A 523 -15.32 -15.11 39.95
N PHE A 524 -15.07 -14.61 41.16
CA PHE A 524 -14.78 -15.39 42.34
C PHE A 524 -16.04 -15.34 43.22
N ASP A 525 -16.38 -16.47 43.84
CA ASP A 525 -17.51 -16.70 44.75
C ASP A 525 -17.94 -15.52 45.63
#